data_AF-A0AAD9GQ81-F1
#
_entry.id   AF-A0AAD9GQ81-F1
#
_cell.length_a   1.000
_cell.length_b   1.000
_cell.length_c   1.000
_cell.angle_alpha   90.00
_cell.angle_beta   90.00
_cell.angle_gamma   90.00
#
_symmetry.space_group_name_H-M   'P 1'
#
loop_
_entity.id
_entity.type
_entity.pdbx_description
1 polymer ?
#
loop_
_entity_poly.entity_id
_entity_poly.type
_entity_poly.pdbx_seq_one_letter_code
_entity_poly.pdbx_strand_id
1 'polypeptide(L)'
;MYFTMHGRVKSVEREKEQQKTDEQRQEELSKVRMYHEVAGKVLEMKHQKLYEPSVLPLTSHLLLLNPEFHVVWSYRRQVIDALVQKAEDPETEQQELAQTELKLTLDALQRNPKSYSAWFQRQWIIDRGLGDLKKEIGLCNKLLDLDERNFHCWNYRRHVCKLAGMSEEDQLSFTTQKIEQNFSNYSALHHRTISLPDPLTADVLFDEIGLVQQAVFTEPDDQSAWFYYRWLVTSMVELVESSIEDATGFLKSQVQWLDELLEMESEAKWVIITLADLHSRLGSMDVEDSKKQSIDLYDRAIAVDPDHRRYYADMQKKSI
;
A
#
# COMPACT_ATOMS: atom_id res chain seq x y z
N MET A 1 25.02 11.92 -0.76
CA MET A 1 23.89 12.43 -1.54
C MET A 1 22.76 11.44 -1.40
N TYR A 2 21.63 11.87 -0.82
CA TYR A 2 20.45 11.04 -0.68
C TYR A 2 19.64 11.14 -1.98
N PHE A 3 19.50 10.03 -2.70
CA PHE A 3 18.63 9.94 -3.87
C PHE A 3 17.21 9.58 -3.43
N THR A 4 16.52 10.50 -2.77
CA THR A 4 15.05 10.43 -2.66
C THR A 4 14.45 10.97 -3.96
N MET A 5 13.83 10.08 -4.75
CA MET A 5 13.24 10.42 -6.07
C MET A 5 11.83 11.03 -5.99
N HIS A 6 11.20 11.09 -4.80
CA HIS A 6 9.81 11.54 -4.65
C HIS A 6 9.71 12.74 -3.70
N GLY A 7 8.85 13.72 -4.03
CA GLY A 7 8.46 14.82 -3.13
C GLY A 7 9.36 16.07 -3.13
N ARG A 8 10.27 16.24 -4.10
CA ARG A 8 11.14 17.43 -4.16
C ARG A 8 10.42 18.65 -4.71
N VAL A 9 10.27 19.67 -3.87
CA VAL A 9 9.79 20.99 -4.31
C VAL A 9 10.87 21.66 -5.15
N LYS A 10 10.62 21.81 -6.46
CA LYS A 10 11.63 22.28 -7.43
C LYS A 10 12.22 23.65 -7.10
N SER A 11 11.43 24.57 -6.51
CA SER A 11 11.93 25.89 -6.09
C SER A 11 12.96 25.78 -4.96
N VAL A 12 12.63 25.00 -3.92
CA VAL A 12 13.50 24.78 -2.76
C VAL A 12 14.81 24.09 -3.17
N GLU A 13 14.76 23.10 -4.05
CA GLU A 13 15.98 22.43 -4.53
C GLU A 13 16.83 23.36 -5.41
N ARG A 14 16.21 24.23 -6.21
CA ARG A 14 16.93 25.25 -6.99
C ARG A 14 17.61 26.28 -6.10
N GLU A 15 16.92 26.75 -5.06
CA GLU A 15 17.48 27.70 -4.09
C GLU A 15 18.66 27.09 -3.31
N LYS A 16 18.52 25.84 -2.85
CA LYS A 16 19.63 25.09 -2.23
C LYS A 16 20.83 24.98 -3.18
N GLU A 17 20.59 24.67 -4.45
CA GLU A 17 21.65 24.54 -5.45
C GLU A 17 22.36 25.87 -5.73
N GLN A 18 21.61 26.98 -5.75
CA GLN A 18 22.15 28.34 -5.89
C GLN A 18 22.97 28.77 -4.66
N GLN A 19 22.55 28.36 -3.46
CA GLN A 19 23.22 28.69 -2.20
C GLN A 19 24.43 27.79 -1.89
N LYS A 20 24.66 26.71 -2.65
CA LYS A 20 25.85 25.86 -2.45
C LYS A 20 27.13 26.64 -2.65
N THR A 21 28.07 26.46 -1.73
CA THR A 21 29.44 26.97 -1.89
C THR A 21 30.18 26.14 -2.94
N ASP A 22 31.24 26.70 -3.52
CA ASP A 22 32.07 25.97 -4.49
C ASP A 22 32.74 24.74 -3.85
N GLU A 23 33.07 24.80 -2.56
CA GLU A 23 33.57 23.65 -1.79
C GLU A 23 32.53 22.52 -1.72
N GLN A 24 31.27 22.85 -1.42
CA GLN A 24 30.17 21.86 -1.37
C GLN A 24 29.92 21.24 -2.74
N ARG A 25 29.92 22.03 -3.81
CA ARG A 25 29.80 21.52 -5.19
C ARG A 25 30.95 20.58 -5.53
N GLN A 26 32.18 20.93 -5.15
CA GLN A 26 33.35 20.11 -5.42
C GLN A 26 33.33 18.79 -4.62
N GLU A 27 32.85 18.82 -3.38
CA GLU A 27 32.65 17.62 -2.56
C GLU A 27 31.60 16.68 -3.18
N GLU A 28 30.48 17.22 -3.66
CA GLU A 28 29.44 16.43 -4.35
C GLU A 28 29.95 15.83 -5.66
N LEU A 29 30.67 16.60 -6.48
CA LEU A 29 31.31 16.08 -7.69
C LEU A 29 32.32 14.98 -7.38
N SER A 30 33.07 15.11 -6.27
CA SER A 30 33.97 14.06 -5.80
C SER A 30 33.23 12.77 -5.46
N LYS A 31 32.10 12.87 -4.73
CA LYS A 31 31.23 11.73 -4.40
C LYS A 31 30.65 11.08 -5.66
N VAL A 32 30.22 11.87 -6.64
CA VAL A 32 29.70 11.37 -7.93
C VAL A 32 30.79 10.64 -8.72
N ARG A 33 32.00 11.21 -8.81
CA ARG A 33 33.15 10.56 -9.46
C ARG A 33 33.48 9.21 -8.81
N MET A 34 33.57 9.19 -7.48
CA MET A 34 33.82 7.96 -6.72
C MET A 34 32.72 6.91 -6.94
N TYR A 35 31.45 7.34 -6.97
CA TYR A 35 30.34 6.44 -7.29
C TYR A 35 30.48 5.82 -8.68
N HIS A 36 30.79 6.62 -9.70
CA HIS A 36 30.98 6.13 -11.07
C HIS A 36 32.16 5.17 -11.19
N GLU A 37 33.27 5.45 -10.50
CA GLU A 37 34.44 4.57 -10.48
C GLU A 37 34.11 3.21 -9.87
N VAL A 38 33.49 3.19 -8.68
CA VAL A 38 33.10 1.94 -8.01
C VAL A 38 32.05 1.19 -8.82
N ALA A 39 31.06 1.89 -9.39
CA ALA A 39 30.04 1.30 -10.25
C ALA A 39 30.66 0.68 -11.50
N GLY A 40 31.56 1.38 -12.18
CA GLY A 40 32.28 0.88 -13.34
C GLY A 40 33.07 -0.39 -13.02
N LYS A 41 33.80 -0.39 -11.90
CA LYS A 41 34.56 -1.56 -11.44
C LYS A 41 33.65 -2.76 -11.16
N VAL A 42 32.53 -2.56 -10.46
CA VAL A 42 31.57 -3.64 -10.16
C VAL A 42 30.92 -4.19 -11.43
N LEU A 43 30.58 -3.33 -12.40
CA LEU A 43 30.02 -3.77 -13.67
C LEU A 43 31.03 -4.54 -14.53
N GLU A 44 32.31 -4.16 -14.48
CA GLU A 44 33.38 -4.90 -15.15
C GLU A 44 33.58 -6.28 -14.50
N MET A 45 33.63 -6.35 -13.16
CA MET A 45 33.68 -7.61 -12.42
C MET A 45 32.50 -8.52 -12.78
N LYS A 46 31.29 -7.96 -12.92
CA LYS A 46 30.11 -8.67 -13.40
C LYS A 46 30.29 -9.18 -14.84
N HIS A 47 30.81 -8.36 -15.74
CA HIS A 47 31.05 -8.74 -17.14
C HIS A 47 32.02 -9.93 -17.23
N GLN A 48 33.07 -9.89 -16.41
CA GLN A 48 34.06 -10.96 -16.27
C GLN A 48 33.58 -12.18 -15.46
N LYS A 49 32.37 -12.13 -14.90
CA LYS A 49 31.77 -13.18 -14.04
C LYS A 49 32.64 -13.54 -12.84
N LEU A 50 33.27 -12.53 -12.22
CA LEU A 50 34.05 -12.73 -11.00
C LEU A 50 33.11 -12.98 -9.82
N TYR A 51 33.24 -14.12 -9.16
CA TYR A 51 32.43 -14.51 -8.00
C TYR A 51 33.33 -14.77 -6.80
N GLU A 52 33.79 -13.67 -6.19
CA GLU A 52 34.74 -13.66 -5.08
C GLU A 52 34.14 -12.92 -3.86
N PRO A 53 34.56 -13.25 -2.62
CA PRO A 53 34.05 -12.57 -1.42
C PRO A 53 34.28 -11.05 -1.44
N SER A 54 35.36 -10.60 -2.07
CA SER A 54 35.74 -9.18 -2.21
C SER A 54 34.70 -8.34 -2.97
N VAL A 55 33.83 -8.97 -3.77
CA VAL A 55 32.77 -8.30 -4.54
C VAL A 55 31.63 -7.84 -3.61
N LEU A 56 31.37 -8.54 -2.52
CA LEU A 56 30.24 -8.23 -1.64
C LEU A 56 30.40 -6.84 -0.97
N PRO A 57 31.53 -6.46 -0.34
CA PRO A 57 31.66 -5.12 0.22
C PRO A 57 31.49 -3.98 -0.80
N LEU A 58 32.00 -4.16 -2.03
CA LEU A 58 31.87 -3.16 -3.10
C LEU A 58 30.42 -2.97 -3.54
N THR A 59 29.71 -4.08 -3.74
CA THR A 59 28.29 -4.03 -4.11
C THR A 59 27.43 -3.49 -2.96
N SER A 60 27.73 -3.82 -1.70
CA SER A 60 27.06 -3.22 -0.52
C SER A 60 27.20 -1.70 -0.51
N HIS A 61 28.40 -1.18 -0.73
CA HIS A 61 28.63 0.27 -0.76
C HIS A 61 27.77 0.96 -1.83
N LEU A 62 27.74 0.40 -3.05
CA LEU A 62 26.92 0.93 -4.14
C LEU A 62 25.43 0.88 -3.83
N LEU A 63 24.95 -0.23 -3.27
CA LEU A 63 23.53 -0.45 -3.01
C LEU A 63 23.02 0.39 -1.84
N LEU A 64 23.87 0.73 -0.88
CA LEU A 64 23.53 1.71 0.15
C LEU A 64 23.42 3.14 -0.42
N LEU A 65 24.17 3.47 -1.48
CA LEU A 65 24.07 4.77 -2.16
C LEU A 65 22.89 4.82 -3.13
N ASN A 66 22.62 3.72 -3.82
CA ASN A 66 21.54 3.58 -4.79
C ASN A 66 20.87 2.20 -4.67
N PRO A 67 19.86 2.06 -3.79
CA PRO A 67 19.10 0.82 -3.66
C PRO A 67 18.37 0.39 -4.94
N GLU A 68 18.12 1.28 -5.89
CA GLU A 68 17.45 0.98 -7.17
C GLU A 68 18.36 0.34 -8.22
N PHE A 69 19.64 0.12 -7.92
CA PHE A 69 20.57 -0.45 -8.88
C PHE A 69 20.37 -1.97 -9.03
N HIS A 70 19.25 -2.38 -9.62
CA HIS A 70 18.78 -3.76 -9.73
C HIS A 70 19.80 -4.72 -10.36
N VAL A 71 20.62 -4.24 -11.31
CA VAL A 71 21.70 -5.04 -11.93
C VAL A 71 22.73 -5.49 -10.89
N VAL A 72 23.06 -4.62 -9.93
CA VAL A 72 24.01 -4.91 -8.86
C VAL A 72 23.41 -5.91 -7.87
N TRP A 73 22.13 -5.78 -7.51
CA TRP A 73 21.42 -6.80 -6.72
C TRP A 73 21.42 -8.17 -7.40
N SER A 74 21.15 -8.21 -8.71
CA SER A 74 21.18 -9.46 -9.47
C SER A 74 22.56 -10.10 -9.49
N TYR A 75 23.61 -9.30 -9.71
CA TYR A 75 24.97 -9.80 -9.67
C TYR A 75 25.36 -10.29 -8.27
N ARG A 76 24.95 -9.55 -7.23
CA ARG A 76 25.19 -9.93 -5.84
C ARG A 76 24.58 -11.30 -5.49
N ARG A 77 23.36 -11.61 -5.96
CA ARG A 77 22.78 -12.96 -5.82
C ARG A 77 23.63 -14.04 -6.47
N GLN A 78 24.11 -13.81 -7.70
CA GLN A 78 25.00 -14.75 -8.41
C GLN A 78 26.31 -14.99 -7.64
N VAL A 79 26.88 -13.92 -7.07
CA VAL A 79 28.07 -14.03 -6.21
C VAL A 79 27.77 -14.88 -4.98
N ILE A 80 26.68 -14.59 -4.25
CA ILE A 80 26.27 -15.35 -3.06
C ILE A 80 26.09 -16.84 -3.39
N ASP A 81 25.34 -17.16 -4.46
CA ASP A 81 25.09 -18.54 -4.84
C ASP A 81 26.40 -19.27 -5.22
N ALA A 82 27.31 -18.60 -5.90
CA ALA A 82 28.62 -19.16 -6.26
C ALA A 82 29.56 -19.34 -5.06
N LEU A 83 29.48 -18.48 -4.05
CA LEU A 83 30.26 -18.62 -2.81
C LEU A 83 29.76 -19.79 -1.98
N VAL A 84 28.45 -19.91 -1.78
CA VAL A 84 27.82 -21.04 -1.08
C VAL A 84 28.18 -22.38 -1.74
N GLN A 85 28.17 -22.44 -3.09
CA GLN A 85 28.55 -23.66 -3.82
C GLN A 85 30.03 -24.07 -3.65
N LYS A 86 30.91 -23.12 -3.34
CA LYS A 86 32.35 -23.35 -3.17
C LYS A 86 32.76 -23.56 -1.70
N ALA A 87 31.87 -23.28 -0.77
CA ALA A 87 32.16 -23.38 0.66
C ALA A 87 32.32 -24.85 1.09
N GLU A 88 33.18 -25.07 2.08
CA GLU A 88 33.35 -26.39 2.71
C GLU A 88 32.07 -26.80 3.47
N ASP A 89 31.40 -25.83 4.09
CA ASP A 89 30.09 -25.97 4.73
C ASP A 89 29.08 -24.99 4.09
N PRO A 90 28.36 -25.42 3.04
CA PRO A 90 27.39 -24.57 2.34
C PRO A 90 26.24 -24.09 3.22
N GLU A 91 25.80 -24.87 4.21
CA GLU A 91 24.65 -24.53 5.05
C GLU A 91 24.99 -23.37 5.99
N THR A 92 26.14 -23.47 6.66
CA THR A 92 26.66 -22.39 7.53
C THR A 92 26.97 -21.12 6.73
N GLU A 93 27.68 -21.25 5.60
CA GLU A 93 27.99 -20.09 4.73
C GLU A 93 26.71 -19.39 4.24
N GLN A 94 25.71 -20.16 3.83
CA GLN A 94 24.44 -19.63 3.35
C GLN A 94 23.70 -18.86 4.46
N GLN A 95 23.73 -19.34 5.70
CA GLN A 95 23.13 -18.65 6.83
C GLN A 95 23.86 -17.35 7.19
N GLU A 96 25.20 -17.36 7.25
CA GLU A 96 25.98 -16.16 7.58
C GLU A 96 25.83 -15.06 6.52
N LEU A 97 25.84 -15.45 5.24
CA LEU A 97 25.57 -14.53 4.13
C LEU A 97 24.14 -14.00 4.19
N ALA A 98 23.15 -14.83 4.48
CA ALA A 98 21.76 -14.39 4.64
C ALA A 98 21.58 -13.35 5.75
N GLN A 99 22.22 -13.54 6.91
CA GLN A 99 22.19 -12.56 8.01
C GLN A 99 22.80 -11.22 7.58
N THR A 100 23.92 -11.28 6.87
CA THR A 100 24.58 -10.08 6.31
C THR A 100 23.67 -9.38 5.28
N GLU A 101 22.99 -10.14 4.42
CA GLU A 101 22.07 -9.60 3.43
C GLU A 101 20.79 -9.01 4.04
N LEU A 102 20.24 -9.62 5.09
CA LEU A 102 19.10 -9.07 5.82
C LEU A 102 19.45 -7.74 6.50
N LYS A 103 20.69 -7.59 6.97
CA LYS A 103 21.19 -6.31 7.48
C LYS A 103 21.33 -5.28 6.35
N LEU A 104 21.96 -5.64 5.24
CA LEU A 104 22.16 -4.74 4.09
C LEU A 104 20.82 -4.24 3.52
N THR A 105 19.84 -5.13 3.36
CA THR A 105 18.52 -4.76 2.85
C THR A 105 17.77 -3.85 3.82
N LEU A 106 17.90 -4.07 5.14
CA LEU A 106 17.35 -3.14 6.14
C LEU A 106 18.01 -1.76 6.05
N ASP A 107 19.33 -1.69 6.00
CA ASP A 107 20.08 -0.43 5.87
C ASP A 107 19.70 0.31 4.57
N ALA A 108 19.49 -0.42 3.47
CA ALA A 108 19.02 0.14 2.21
C ALA A 108 17.59 0.66 2.30
N LEU A 109 16.68 -0.07 2.96
CA LEU A 109 15.29 0.32 3.15
C LEU A 109 15.14 1.51 4.11
N GLN A 110 16.01 1.66 5.11
CA GLN A 110 16.05 2.86 5.95
C GLN A 110 16.41 4.12 5.15
N ARG A 111 17.17 3.97 4.06
CA ARG A 111 17.51 5.08 3.15
C ARG A 111 16.44 5.32 2.09
N ASN A 112 15.88 4.25 1.54
CA ASN A 112 14.81 4.30 0.57
C ASN A 112 13.76 3.19 0.86
N PRO A 113 12.74 3.48 1.68
CA PRO A 113 11.77 2.48 2.11
C PRO A 113 10.82 2.01 0.99
N LYS A 114 10.85 2.69 -0.15
CA LYS A 114 10.03 2.39 -1.35
C LYS A 114 10.87 1.76 -2.46
N SER A 115 11.98 1.12 -2.11
CA SER A 115 12.85 0.47 -3.07
C SER A 115 12.35 -0.92 -3.46
N TYR A 116 11.91 -1.08 -4.71
CA TYR A 116 11.51 -2.39 -5.23
C TYR A 116 12.65 -3.41 -5.12
N SER A 117 13.86 -3.01 -5.49
CA SER A 117 14.99 -3.93 -5.56
C SER A 117 15.45 -4.39 -4.18
N ALA A 118 15.41 -3.51 -3.17
CA ALA A 118 15.77 -3.88 -1.80
C ALA A 118 14.73 -4.83 -1.16
N TRP A 119 13.43 -4.55 -1.35
CA TRP A 119 12.36 -5.46 -0.92
C TRP A 119 12.44 -6.82 -1.61
N PHE A 120 12.70 -6.83 -2.92
CA PHE A 120 12.86 -8.06 -3.68
C PHE A 120 14.06 -8.90 -3.21
N GLN A 121 15.21 -8.26 -2.94
CA GLN A 121 16.36 -8.96 -2.37
C GLN A 121 16.03 -9.54 -0.99
N ARG A 122 15.32 -8.78 -0.15
CA ARG A 122 14.92 -9.26 1.18
C ARG A 122 14.00 -10.48 1.08
N GLN A 123 12.99 -10.41 0.20
CA GLN A 123 12.08 -11.52 -0.07
C GLN A 123 12.84 -12.75 -0.60
N TRP A 124 13.82 -12.58 -1.50
CA TRP A 124 14.64 -13.69 -2.00
C TRP A 124 15.37 -14.48 -0.90
N ILE A 125 15.76 -13.82 0.19
CA ILE A 125 16.37 -14.49 1.36
C ILE A 125 15.31 -15.28 2.14
N ILE A 126 14.15 -14.66 2.38
CA ILE A 126 13.06 -15.27 3.14
C ILE A 126 12.45 -16.48 2.40
N ASP A 127 12.31 -16.40 1.07
CA ASP A 127 11.81 -17.49 0.23
C ASP A 127 12.69 -18.75 0.29
N ARG A 128 13.95 -18.60 0.72
CA ARG A 128 14.90 -19.69 0.92
C ARG A 128 14.90 -20.23 2.36
N GLY A 129 14.01 -19.75 3.23
CA GLY A 129 13.94 -20.18 4.63
C GLY A 129 15.11 -19.69 5.49
N LEU A 130 15.83 -18.66 5.07
CA LEU A 130 17.06 -18.19 5.73
C LEU A 130 16.84 -17.05 6.74
N GLY A 131 15.59 -16.67 7.00
CA GLY A 131 15.25 -15.60 7.92
C GLY A 131 14.26 -16.01 8.99
N ASP A 132 14.29 -15.30 10.12
CA ASP A 132 13.36 -15.46 11.22
C ASP A 132 12.05 -14.73 10.92
N LEU A 133 11.02 -15.48 10.51
CA LEU A 133 9.72 -14.94 10.10
C LEU A 133 9.07 -14.06 11.18
N LYS A 134 9.26 -14.39 12.47
CA LYS A 134 8.70 -13.60 13.57
C LYS A 134 9.39 -12.24 13.67
N LYS A 135 10.71 -12.18 13.49
CA LYS A 135 11.44 -10.91 13.40
C LYS A 135 11.04 -10.10 12.18
N GLU A 136 10.79 -10.75 11.05
CA GLU A 136 10.36 -10.07 9.82
C GLU A 136 8.96 -9.46 9.95
N ILE A 137 8.01 -10.16 10.57
CA ILE A 137 6.69 -9.61 10.89
C ILE A 137 6.83 -8.40 11.84
N GLY A 138 7.64 -8.54 12.89
CA GLY A 138 7.92 -7.45 13.82
C GLY A 138 8.59 -6.24 13.16
N LEU A 139 9.45 -6.45 12.17
CA LEU A 139 10.02 -5.39 11.35
C LEU A 139 8.94 -4.69 10.52
N CYS A 140 8.05 -5.45 9.86
CA CYS A 140 6.95 -4.89 9.06
C CYS A 140 6.06 -3.99 9.92
N ASN A 141 5.71 -4.42 11.13
CA ASN A 141 4.89 -3.63 12.04
C ASN A 141 5.54 -2.26 12.32
N LYS A 142 6.84 -2.24 12.66
CA LYS A 142 7.60 -1.00 12.89
C LYS A 142 7.68 -0.11 11.66
N LEU A 143 7.88 -0.70 10.47
CA LEU A 143 7.95 0.07 9.23
C LEU A 143 6.59 0.66 8.84
N LEU A 144 5.49 -0.03 9.14
CA LEU A 144 4.12 0.46 8.96
C LEU A 144 3.70 1.46 10.03
N ASP A 145 4.34 1.49 11.21
CA ASP A 145 4.19 2.59 12.16
C ASP A 145 4.85 3.88 11.65
N LEU A 146 5.87 3.77 10.78
CA LEU A 146 6.59 4.92 10.19
C LEU A 146 5.94 5.42 8.89
N ASP A 147 5.47 4.52 8.04
CA ASP A 147 4.73 4.83 6.81
C ASP A 147 3.64 3.78 6.61
N GLU A 148 2.46 4.07 7.16
CA GLU A 148 1.31 3.17 7.13
C GLU A 148 0.74 2.93 5.72
N ARG A 149 1.15 3.75 4.74
CA ARG A 149 0.75 3.67 3.33
C ARG A 149 1.83 3.03 2.46
N ASN A 150 2.90 2.50 3.06
CA ASN A 150 3.96 1.80 2.33
C ASN A 150 3.46 0.45 1.80
N PHE A 151 2.95 0.46 0.57
CA PHE A 151 2.42 -0.75 -0.07
C PHE A 151 3.46 -1.86 -0.25
N HIS A 152 4.76 -1.53 -0.35
CA HIS A 152 5.80 -2.56 -0.42
C HIS A 152 5.90 -3.32 0.90
N CYS A 153 5.84 -2.60 2.02
CA CYS A 153 5.86 -3.21 3.35
C CYS A 153 4.60 -4.04 3.59
N TRP A 154 3.41 -3.56 3.19
CA TRP A 154 2.18 -4.35 3.25
C TRP A 154 2.27 -5.63 2.41
N ASN A 155 2.77 -5.54 1.17
CA ASN A 155 2.95 -6.70 0.30
C ASN A 155 3.93 -7.71 0.89
N TYR A 156 5.07 -7.24 1.40
CA TYR A 156 6.07 -8.09 2.05
C TYR A 156 5.53 -8.72 3.34
N ARG A 157 4.78 -7.97 4.15
CA ARG A 157 4.15 -8.49 5.37
C ARG A 157 3.19 -9.63 5.04
N ARG A 158 2.31 -9.49 4.04
CA ARG A 158 1.43 -10.58 3.58
C ARG A 158 2.21 -11.84 3.24
N HIS A 159 3.28 -11.66 2.48
CA HIS A 159 4.12 -12.76 2.05
C HIS A 159 4.75 -13.49 3.25
N VAL A 160 5.35 -12.77 4.19
CA VAL A 160 5.96 -13.36 5.40
C VAL A 160 4.90 -14.00 6.31
N CYS A 161 3.74 -13.38 6.50
CA CYS A 161 2.63 -13.94 7.27
C CYS A 161 2.12 -15.27 6.68
N LYS A 162 2.02 -15.33 5.35
CA LYS A 162 1.66 -16.57 4.64
C LYS A 162 2.69 -17.67 4.87
N LEU A 163 3.98 -17.36 4.76
CA LEU A 163 5.06 -18.32 5.04
C LEU A 163 5.09 -18.77 6.51
N ALA A 164 4.71 -17.88 7.44
CA ALA A 164 4.65 -18.19 8.86
C ALA A 164 3.41 -19.00 9.27
N GLY A 165 2.48 -19.26 8.35
CA GLY A 165 1.21 -19.93 8.66
C GLY A 165 0.32 -19.11 9.60
N MET A 166 0.40 -17.77 9.53
CA MET A 166 -0.43 -16.90 10.35
C MET A 166 -1.91 -17.01 9.95
N SER A 167 -2.79 -17.10 10.94
CA SER A 167 -4.23 -17.23 10.69
C SER A 167 -4.79 -15.98 10.02
N GLU A 168 -5.93 -16.12 9.35
CA GLU A 168 -6.68 -14.97 8.81
C GLU A 168 -7.17 -14.07 9.93
N GLU A 169 -7.56 -14.63 11.08
CA GLU A 169 -7.96 -13.90 12.29
C GLU A 169 -6.85 -12.99 12.81
N ASP A 170 -5.60 -13.47 12.90
CA ASP A 170 -4.45 -12.66 13.32
C ASP A 170 -4.17 -11.52 12.33
N GLN A 171 -4.37 -11.78 11.04
CA GLN A 171 -4.20 -10.76 9.99
C GLN A 171 -5.31 -9.71 10.06
N LEU A 172 -6.56 -10.11 10.26
CA LEU A 172 -7.70 -9.22 10.45
C LEU A 172 -7.51 -8.39 11.72
N SER A 173 -7.11 -9.00 12.84
CA SER A 173 -6.78 -8.30 14.09
C SER A 173 -5.73 -7.20 13.88
N PHE A 174 -4.66 -7.49 13.13
CA PHE A 174 -3.66 -6.48 12.79
C PHE A 174 -4.23 -5.33 11.96
N THR A 175 -5.07 -5.62 10.96
CA THR A 175 -5.71 -4.54 10.18
C THR A 175 -6.70 -3.72 11.01
N THR A 176 -7.46 -4.35 11.92
CA THR A 176 -8.33 -3.65 12.87
C THR A 176 -7.50 -2.68 13.72
N GLN A 177 -6.39 -3.14 14.30
CA GLN A 177 -5.47 -2.28 15.06
C GLN A 177 -4.99 -1.08 14.22
N LYS A 178 -4.69 -1.29 12.93
CA LYS A 178 -4.25 -0.21 12.04
C LYS A 178 -5.35 0.78 11.68
N ILE A 179 -6.59 0.32 11.56
CA ILE A 179 -7.75 1.18 11.34
C ILE A 179 -8.10 1.98 12.61
N GLU A 180 -8.00 1.37 13.79
CA GLU A 180 -8.20 2.07 15.07
C GLU A 180 -7.14 3.14 15.33
N GLN A 181 -5.91 2.95 14.83
CA GLN A 181 -4.85 3.97 14.87
C GLN A 181 -5.10 5.12 13.89
N ASN A 182 -5.66 4.81 12.72
CA ASN A 182 -6.03 5.77 11.69
C ASN A 182 -7.17 5.21 10.84
N PHE A 183 -8.38 5.75 11.03
CA PHE A 183 -9.59 5.32 10.33
C PHE A 183 -9.49 5.48 8.80
N SER A 184 -8.63 6.39 8.36
CA SER A 184 -8.36 6.75 6.97
C SER A 184 -7.23 5.90 6.34
N ASN A 185 -6.81 4.82 7.02
CA ASN A 185 -5.78 3.92 6.51
C ASN A 185 -6.32 3.00 5.39
N TYR A 186 -6.33 3.53 4.17
CA TYR A 186 -6.73 2.79 2.96
C TYR A 186 -5.97 1.48 2.75
N SER A 187 -4.69 1.43 3.16
CA SER A 187 -3.89 0.22 2.99
C SER A 187 -4.36 -0.90 3.92
N ALA A 188 -4.75 -0.57 5.15
CA ALA A 188 -5.36 -1.52 6.08
C ALA A 188 -6.74 -1.98 5.58
N LEU A 189 -7.61 -1.04 5.17
CA LEU A 189 -8.93 -1.36 4.60
C LEU A 189 -8.82 -2.26 3.35
N HIS A 190 -7.92 -1.94 2.42
CA HIS A 190 -7.66 -2.79 1.27
C HIS A 190 -7.13 -4.17 1.69
N HIS A 191 -6.26 -4.23 2.69
CA HIS A 191 -5.77 -5.52 3.17
C HIS A 191 -6.88 -6.38 3.79
N ARG A 192 -7.88 -5.78 4.43
CA ARG A 192 -9.09 -6.50 4.88
C ARG A 192 -9.82 -7.17 3.72
N THR A 193 -10.00 -6.47 2.59
CA THR A 193 -10.66 -7.08 1.40
C THR A 193 -9.99 -8.37 0.90
N ILE A 194 -8.71 -8.57 1.24
CA ILE A 194 -7.93 -9.75 0.86
C ILE A 194 -7.95 -10.82 1.95
N SER A 195 -8.06 -10.43 3.23
CA SER A 195 -8.00 -11.31 4.39
C SER A 195 -9.36 -11.83 4.86
N LEU A 196 -10.45 -11.20 4.41
CA LEU A 196 -11.81 -11.67 4.69
C LEU A 196 -12.11 -12.99 3.95
N PRO A 197 -13.03 -13.82 4.48
CA PRO A 197 -13.37 -15.10 3.88
C PRO A 197 -13.99 -14.94 2.49
N ASP A 198 -13.72 -15.91 1.61
CA ASP A 198 -14.33 -16.03 0.29
C ASP A 198 -15.04 -17.39 0.16
N PRO A 199 -16.39 -17.44 0.04
CA PRO A 199 -17.31 -16.30 -0.08
C PRO A 199 -17.60 -15.57 1.23
N LEU A 200 -17.98 -14.28 1.13
CA LEU A 200 -18.43 -13.47 2.27
C LEU A 200 -19.80 -13.94 2.78
N THR A 201 -19.99 -13.91 4.09
CA THR A 201 -21.28 -14.19 4.74
C THR A 201 -21.98 -12.88 5.13
N ALA A 202 -23.30 -12.95 5.36
CA ALA A 202 -24.08 -11.80 5.80
C ALA A 202 -23.55 -11.24 7.13
N ASP A 203 -23.24 -12.11 8.09
CA ASP A 203 -22.72 -11.72 9.42
C ASP A 203 -21.41 -10.93 9.29
N VAL A 204 -20.48 -11.41 8.46
CA VAL A 204 -19.21 -10.72 8.20
C VAL A 204 -19.45 -9.34 7.56
N LEU A 205 -20.33 -9.26 6.58
CA LEU A 205 -20.66 -7.98 5.94
C LEU A 205 -21.31 -7.00 6.93
N PHE A 206 -22.22 -7.47 7.80
CA PHE A 206 -22.82 -6.64 8.84
C PHE A 206 -21.77 -6.09 9.82
N ASP A 207 -20.85 -6.93 10.28
CA ASP A 207 -19.78 -6.51 11.19
C ASP A 207 -18.84 -5.50 10.52
N GLU A 208 -18.42 -5.72 9.27
CA GLU A 208 -17.56 -4.80 8.52
C GLU A 208 -18.26 -3.46 8.20
N ILE A 209 -19.56 -3.49 7.90
CA ILE A 209 -20.36 -2.27 7.71
C ILE A 209 -20.37 -1.48 9.02
N GLY A 210 -20.62 -2.13 10.15
CA GLY A 210 -20.59 -1.48 11.47
C GLY A 210 -19.22 -0.84 11.78
N LEU A 211 -18.13 -1.54 11.45
CA LEU A 211 -16.77 -1.02 11.61
C LEU A 211 -16.54 0.25 10.78
N VAL A 212 -16.88 0.24 9.49
CA VAL A 212 -16.60 1.38 8.60
C VAL A 212 -17.55 2.55 8.83
N GLN A 213 -18.78 2.31 9.30
CA GLN A 213 -19.71 3.39 9.66
C GLN A 213 -19.16 4.26 10.79
N GLN A 214 -18.45 3.68 11.76
CA GLN A 214 -17.77 4.44 12.82
C GLN A 214 -16.65 5.33 12.26
N ALA A 215 -15.89 4.81 11.28
CA ALA A 215 -14.84 5.56 10.60
C ALA A 215 -15.41 6.74 9.80
N VAL A 216 -16.44 6.48 8.99
CA VAL A 216 -17.15 7.49 8.18
C VAL A 216 -17.75 8.59 9.05
N PHE A 217 -18.35 8.23 10.19
CA PHE A 217 -18.91 9.22 11.12
C PHE A 217 -17.83 10.12 11.73
N THR A 218 -16.63 9.59 11.95
CA THR A 218 -15.51 10.33 12.54
C THR A 218 -14.83 11.25 11.53
N GLU A 219 -14.67 10.79 10.28
CA GLU A 219 -14.02 11.55 9.19
C GLU A 219 -14.82 11.44 7.88
N PRO A 220 -15.96 12.15 7.75
CA PRO A 220 -16.87 12.02 6.60
C PRO A 220 -16.27 12.50 5.27
N ASP A 221 -15.20 13.29 5.31
CA ASP A 221 -14.48 13.73 4.12
C ASP A 221 -13.41 12.72 3.64
N ASP A 222 -13.03 11.73 4.45
CA ASP A 222 -12.01 10.77 4.05
C ASP A 222 -12.56 9.70 3.10
N GLN A 223 -12.10 9.74 1.86
CA GLN A 223 -12.56 8.85 0.80
C GLN A 223 -12.30 7.36 1.09
N SER A 224 -11.32 7.02 1.92
CA SER A 224 -10.86 5.65 2.11
C SER A 224 -11.95 4.76 2.67
N ALA A 225 -12.61 5.24 3.72
CA ALA A 225 -13.72 4.54 4.36
C ALA A 225 -14.91 4.41 3.39
N TRP A 226 -15.19 5.44 2.59
CA TRP A 226 -16.28 5.40 1.60
C TRP A 226 -16.09 4.40 0.48
N PHE A 227 -14.86 4.26 -0.03
CA PHE A 227 -14.56 3.23 -1.04
C PHE A 227 -14.75 1.81 -0.48
N TYR A 228 -14.34 1.59 0.78
CA TYR A 228 -14.54 0.31 1.45
C TYR A 228 -16.03 0.04 1.73
N TYR A 229 -16.76 1.03 2.25
CA TYR A 229 -18.19 0.97 2.49
C TYR A 229 -18.99 0.66 1.21
N ARG A 230 -18.65 1.33 0.08
CA ARG A 230 -19.29 1.07 -1.21
C ARG A 230 -19.09 -0.38 -1.68
N TRP A 231 -17.91 -0.94 -1.46
CA TRP A 231 -17.64 -2.35 -1.75
C TRP A 231 -18.52 -3.26 -0.88
N LEU A 232 -18.57 -3.04 0.43
CA LEU A 232 -19.40 -3.82 1.37
C LEU A 232 -20.89 -3.78 1.01
N VAL A 233 -21.44 -2.59 0.76
CA VAL A 233 -22.84 -2.43 0.34
C VAL A 233 -23.12 -3.18 -0.96
N THR A 234 -22.19 -3.10 -1.92
CA THR A 234 -22.34 -3.82 -3.19
C THR A 234 -22.33 -5.33 -2.97
N SER A 235 -21.40 -5.84 -2.16
CA SER A 235 -21.31 -7.26 -1.81
C SER A 235 -22.53 -7.77 -1.04
N MET A 236 -23.11 -6.96 -0.15
CA MET A 236 -24.35 -7.33 0.53
C MET A 236 -25.53 -7.40 -0.44
N VAL A 237 -25.68 -6.42 -1.33
CA VAL A 237 -26.75 -6.44 -2.34
C VAL A 237 -26.62 -7.65 -3.27
N GLU A 238 -25.40 -7.99 -3.70
CA GLU A 238 -25.13 -9.21 -4.48
C GLU A 238 -25.47 -10.48 -3.68
N LEU A 239 -25.16 -10.52 -2.38
CA LEU A 239 -25.47 -11.67 -1.53
C LEU A 239 -26.98 -11.91 -1.38
N VAL A 240 -27.77 -10.84 -1.27
CA VAL A 240 -29.23 -10.93 -1.10
C VAL A 240 -30.00 -10.71 -2.40
N GLU A 241 -29.34 -10.71 -3.57
CA GLU A 241 -29.96 -10.35 -4.85
C GLU A 241 -31.12 -11.27 -5.25
N SER A 242 -31.11 -12.51 -4.74
CA SER A 242 -32.18 -13.48 -4.93
C SER A 242 -33.50 -13.08 -4.27
N SER A 243 -33.47 -12.12 -3.32
CA SER A 243 -34.62 -11.59 -2.59
C SER A 243 -34.66 -10.07 -2.71
N ILE A 244 -35.52 -9.59 -3.61
CA ILE A 244 -35.74 -8.14 -3.82
C ILE A 244 -36.17 -7.45 -2.52
N GLU A 245 -36.95 -8.14 -1.68
CA GLU A 245 -37.41 -7.62 -0.39
C GLU A 245 -36.24 -7.38 0.56
N ASP A 246 -35.33 -8.35 0.70
CA ASP A 246 -34.15 -8.23 1.57
C ASP A 246 -33.19 -7.17 1.05
N ALA A 247 -32.93 -7.14 -0.27
CA ALA A 247 -32.07 -6.13 -0.89
C ALA A 247 -32.63 -4.72 -0.69
N THR A 248 -33.94 -4.54 -0.87
CA THR A 248 -34.63 -3.27 -0.66
C THR A 248 -34.61 -2.87 0.82
N GLY A 249 -34.87 -3.81 1.73
CA GLY A 249 -34.85 -3.58 3.18
C GLY A 249 -33.48 -3.13 3.66
N PHE A 250 -32.42 -3.80 3.20
CA PHE A 250 -31.04 -3.44 3.49
C PHE A 250 -30.70 -2.04 2.95
N LEU A 251 -30.96 -1.77 1.67
CA LEU A 251 -30.67 -0.45 1.09
C LEU A 251 -31.42 0.69 1.78
N LYS A 252 -32.68 0.47 2.18
CA LYS A 252 -33.46 1.46 2.95
C LYS A 252 -32.83 1.74 4.32
N SER A 253 -32.29 0.74 5.01
CA SER A 253 -31.61 0.97 6.29
C SER A 253 -30.32 1.77 6.11
N GLN A 254 -29.60 1.56 5.00
CA GLN A 254 -28.40 2.34 4.67
C GLN A 254 -28.73 3.79 4.31
N VAL A 255 -29.83 4.02 3.57
CA VAL A 255 -30.34 5.36 3.27
C VAL A 255 -30.70 6.10 4.55
N GLN A 256 -31.48 5.46 5.45
CA GLN A 256 -31.88 6.08 6.71
C GLN A 256 -30.66 6.52 7.53
N TRP A 257 -29.65 5.66 7.64
CA TRP A 257 -28.41 6.00 8.35
C TRP A 257 -27.64 7.17 7.70
N LEU A 258 -27.58 7.22 6.36
CA LEU A 258 -26.91 8.32 5.65
C LEU A 258 -27.69 9.63 5.70
N ASP A 259 -29.02 9.59 5.75
CA ASP A 259 -29.85 10.79 5.93
C ASP A 259 -29.53 11.46 7.28
N GLU A 260 -29.43 10.67 8.36
CA GLU A 260 -29.01 11.18 9.67
C GLU A 260 -27.61 11.83 9.60
N LEU A 261 -26.67 11.21 8.88
CA LEU A 261 -25.33 11.78 8.69
C LEU A 261 -25.36 13.07 7.86
N LEU A 262 -26.18 13.14 6.82
CA LEU A 262 -26.33 14.31 5.95
C LEU A 262 -26.95 15.51 6.67
N GLU A 263 -27.82 15.27 7.66
CA GLU A 263 -28.37 16.33 8.51
C GLU A 263 -27.28 17.01 9.36
N MET A 264 -26.31 16.23 9.84
CA MET A 264 -25.18 16.75 10.61
C MET A 264 -24.11 17.38 9.71
N GLU A 265 -23.80 16.72 8.59
CA GLU A 265 -22.68 17.04 7.70
C GLU A 265 -23.19 17.35 6.29
N SER A 266 -23.94 18.44 6.18
CA SER A 266 -24.67 18.81 4.96
C SER A 266 -23.78 18.97 3.71
N GLU A 267 -22.53 19.39 3.84
CA GLU A 267 -21.66 19.61 2.67
C GLU A 267 -20.67 18.45 2.45
N ALA A 268 -20.79 17.35 3.21
CA ALA A 268 -19.94 16.19 3.05
C ALA A 268 -20.22 15.50 1.70
N LYS A 269 -19.35 15.79 0.73
CA LYS A 269 -19.41 15.29 -0.64
C LYS A 269 -19.70 13.79 -0.71
N TRP A 270 -18.99 12.99 0.09
CA TRP A 270 -19.09 11.53 -0.01
C TRP A 270 -20.40 10.98 0.54
N VAL A 271 -21.01 11.65 1.53
CA VAL A 271 -22.36 11.33 2.01
C VAL A 271 -23.36 11.53 0.87
N ILE A 272 -23.31 12.69 0.22
CA ILE A 272 -24.19 13.06 -0.89
C ILE A 272 -24.06 12.06 -2.05
N ILE A 273 -22.83 11.74 -2.47
CA ILE A 273 -22.57 10.82 -3.59
C ILE A 273 -23.05 9.40 -3.26
N THR A 274 -22.81 8.94 -2.04
CA THR A 274 -23.18 7.59 -1.62
C THR A 274 -24.70 7.47 -1.52
N LEU A 275 -25.36 8.45 -0.92
CA LEU A 275 -26.83 8.49 -0.83
C LEU A 275 -27.48 8.51 -2.23
N ALA A 276 -26.91 9.28 -3.18
CA ALA A 276 -27.36 9.28 -4.57
C ALA A 276 -27.25 7.89 -5.24
N ASP A 277 -26.16 7.16 -5.01
CA ASP A 277 -25.95 5.78 -5.52
C ASP A 277 -26.97 4.81 -4.90
N LEU A 278 -27.23 4.90 -3.59
CA LEU A 278 -28.22 4.06 -2.90
C LEU A 278 -29.64 4.29 -3.45
N HIS A 279 -30.06 5.55 -3.60
CA HIS A 279 -31.35 5.88 -4.21
C HIS A 279 -31.45 5.42 -5.67
N SER A 280 -30.35 5.47 -6.43
CA SER A 280 -30.33 4.95 -7.80
C SER A 280 -30.57 3.42 -7.82
N ARG A 281 -30.01 2.68 -6.86
CA ARG A 281 -30.22 1.24 -6.73
C ARG A 281 -31.65 0.91 -6.32
N LEU A 282 -32.19 1.63 -5.33
CA LEU A 282 -33.59 1.51 -4.91
C LEU A 282 -34.57 1.82 -6.06
N GLY A 283 -34.28 2.85 -6.87
CA GLY A 283 -35.06 3.19 -8.04
C GLY A 283 -35.01 2.13 -9.15
N SER A 284 -33.96 1.31 -9.20
CA SER A 284 -33.87 0.14 -10.10
C SER A 284 -34.70 -1.05 -9.61
N MET A 285 -35.14 -1.01 -8.34
CA MET A 285 -36.02 -2.00 -7.70
C MET A 285 -37.45 -1.46 -7.57
N ASP A 286 -37.83 -0.45 -8.37
CA ASP A 286 -39.15 0.18 -8.42
C ASP A 286 -39.63 0.79 -7.08
N VAL A 287 -38.72 1.23 -6.21
CA VAL A 287 -39.07 1.98 -5.00
C VAL A 287 -39.48 3.41 -5.37
N GLU A 288 -40.67 3.80 -4.92
CA GLU A 288 -41.26 5.12 -5.19
C GLU A 288 -40.33 6.27 -4.77
N ASP A 289 -40.34 7.36 -5.54
CA ASP A 289 -39.53 8.58 -5.37
C ASP A 289 -38.00 8.43 -5.39
N SER A 290 -37.45 7.22 -5.32
CA SER A 290 -36.00 7.00 -5.22
C SER A 290 -35.24 7.48 -6.45
N LYS A 291 -35.78 7.31 -7.66
CA LYS A 291 -35.14 7.85 -8.89
C LYS A 291 -35.00 9.37 -8.84
N LYS A 292 -36.04 10.06 -8.37
CA LYS A 292 -36.04 11.52 -8.24
C LYS A 292 -35.04 11.98 -7.18
N GLN A 293 -35.04 11.35 -6.01
CA GLN A 293 -34.10 11.64 -4.93
C GLN A 293 -32.64 11.46 -5.39
N SER A 294 -32.35 10.39 -6.15
CA SER A 294 -31.03 10.15 -6.73
C SER A 294 -30.58 11.31 -7.65
N ILE A 295 -31.47 11.77 -8.54
CA ILE A 295 -31.17 12.87 -9.47
C ILE A 295 -30.89 14.17 -8.70
N ASP A 296 -31.75 14.52 -7.74
CA ASP A 296 -31.64 15.73 -6.92
C ASP A 296 -30.31 15.74 -6.12
N LEU A 297 -29.89 14.58 -5.58
CA LEU A 297 -28.63 14.44 -4.87
C LEU A 297 -27.40 14.53 -5.80
N TYR A 298 -27.48 13.99 -7.02
CA TYR A 298 -26.39 14.17 -7.99
C TYR A 298 -26.28 15.63 -8.48
N ASP A 299 -27.39 16.37 -8.59
CA ASP A 299 -27.35 17.81 -8.86
C ASP A 299 -26.63 18.56 -7.73
N ARG A 300 -26.91 18.19 -6.47
CA ARG A 300 -26.16 18.69 -5.32
C ARG A 300 -24.68 18.30 -5.36
N ALA A 301 -24.36 17.06 -5.75
CA ALA A 301 -22.98 16.60 -5.91
C ALA A 301 -22.20 17.43 -6.94
N ILE A 302 -22.85 17.86 -8.04
CA ILE A 302 -22.25 18.76 -9.04
C ILE A 302 -21.89 20.13 -8.43
N ALA A 303 -22.70 20.64 -7.50
CA ALA A 303 -22.44 21.91 -6.84
C ALA A 303 -21.24 21.83 -5.88
N VAL A 304 -21.11 20.74 -5.12
CA VAL A 304 -20.02 20.55 -4.14
C VAL A 304 -18.72 20.01 -4.74
N ASP A 305 -18.78 19.30 -5.88
CA ASP A 305 -17.62 18.72 -6.57
C ASP A 305 -17.69 18.97 -8.10
N PRO A 306 -17.46 20.23 -8.54
CA PRO A 306 -17.63 20.63 -9.94
C PRO A 306 -16.63 19.98 -10.91
N ASP A 307 -15.51 19.46 -10.40
CA ASP A 307 -14.49 18.75 -11.19
C ASP A 307 -15.02 17.40 -11.69
N HIS A 308 -15.93 16.77 -10.94
CA HIS A 308 -16.53 15.48 -11.27
C HIS A 308 -17.91 15.59 -11.92
N ARG A 309 -18.36 16.80 -12.31
CA ARG A 309 -19.71 17.02 -12.89
C ARG A 309 -20.09 16.10 -14.04
N ARG A 310 -19.13 15.70 -14.88
CA ARG A 310 -19.38 14.79 -16.01
C ARG A 310 -19.72 13.39 -15.53
N TYR A 311 -19.04 12.92 -14.48
CA TYR A 311 -19.33 11.64 -13.86
C TYR A 311 -20.74 11.64 -13.25
N TYR A 312 -21.12 12.69 -12.51
CA TYR A 312 -22.47 12.79 -11.93
C TYR A 312 -23.56 12.86 -12.99
N ALA A 313 -23.36 13.64 -14.05
CA ALA A 313 -24.30 13.71 -15.17
C ALA A 313 -24.49 12.35 -15.88
N ASP A 314 -23.43 11.52 -15.95
CA ASP A 314 -23.54 10.17 -16.48
C ASP A 314 -24.23 9.21 -15.51
N MET A 315 -24.08 9.40 -14.20
CA MET A 315 -24.81 8.64 -13.19
C MET A 315 -26.31 8.97 -13.21
N GLN A 316 -26.70 10.24 -13.31
CA GLN A 316 -28.10 10.66 -13.44
C GLN A 316 -28.81 9.99 -14.63
N LYS A 317 -28.13 9.86 -15.77
CA LYS A 317 -28.69 9.17 -16.95
C LYS A 317 -28.94 7.69 -16.71
N LYS A 318 -28.17 7.03 -15.82
CA LYS A 318 -28.38 5.63 -15.46
C LYS A 318 -29.54 5.45 -14.48
N SER A 319 -29.90 6.50 -13.75
CA SER A 319 -30.99 6.49 -12.76
C SER A 319 -32.38 6.76 -13.37
N ILE A 320 -32.44 7.17 -14.65
CA ILE A 320 -33.69 7.38 -15.42
C ILE A 320 -34.20 6.04 -15.95
#